data_AF-A0A815H8E1-F1
#
_entry.id   AF-A0A815H8E1-F1
#
_cell.length_a   1.000
_cell.length_b   1.000
_cell.length_c   1.000
_cell.angle_alpha   90.00
_cell.angle_beta   90.00
_cell.angle_gamma   90.00
#
_symmetry.space_group_name_H-M   'P 1'
#
loop_
_entity.id
_entity.type
_entity.pdbx_description
1 polymer ?
#
loop_
_entity_poly.entity_id
_entity_poly.type
_entity_poly.pdbx_seq_one_letter_code
_entity_poly.pdbx_strand_id
1 'polypeptide(L)'
;MACTCHNSWADITATRLVNCCYNESSGLWINELAWQSGNTLETLANFVSLLNSSLRYVFYQTFIKTDMFVGGVCYDDYQWWLLGWIQAYNADPNINYLYRAADIYDIVAEKAWNTTTCDGGIQWCPTNLYKNAITNELFLLSSMRLYPYAILLGKPSTYYLDWALKEWQWFENSGMIKSDYMINDGLKSA
;
A
#
# COMPACT_ATOMS: atom_id res chain seq x y z
N MET A 1 -9.54 2.93 32.97
CA MET A 1 -10.71 2.04 32.79
C MET A 1 -11.67 2.62 31.75
N ALA A 2 -11.16 2.96 30.56
CA ALA A 2 -11.92 3.62 29.47
C ALA A 2 -11.78 2.91 28.10
N CYS A 3 -10.89 1.92 27.95
CA CYS A 3 -10.66 1.24 26.67
C CYS A 3 -11.65 0.12 26.35
N THR A 4 -12.42 -0.39 27.30
CA THR A 4 -13.31 -1.54 27.07
C THR A 4 -14.50 -1.20 26.17
N CYS A 5 -15.02 0.03 26.24
CA CYS A 5 -16.16 0.46 25.42
C CYS A 5 -15.77 0.87 23.98
N HIS A 6 -14.53 1.32 23.73
CA HIS A 6 -14.10 1.68 22.37
C HIS A 6 -13.70 0.45 21.54
N ASN A 7 -13.10 -0.55 22.17
CA ASN A 7 -12.79 -1.82 21.51
C ASN A 7 -14.05 -2.53 20.99
N SER A 8 -15.20 -2.39 21.65
CA SER A 8 -16.46 -2.99 21.17
C SER A 8 -17.01 -2.31 19.91
N TRP A 9 -16.87 -0.98 19.75
CA TRP A 9 -17.39 -0.30 18.57
C TRP A 9 -16.54 -0.56 17.32
N ALA A 10 -15.22 -0.57 17.48
CA ALA A 10 -14.31 -0.91 16.39
C ALA A 10 -14.57 -2.35 15.90
N ASP A 11 -14.74 -3.30 16.82
CA ASP A 11 -15.01 -4.70 16.49
C ASP A 11 -16.39 -4.91 15.83
N ILE A 12 -17.43 -4.24 16.33
CA ILE A 12 -18.75 -4.24 15.68
C ILE A 12 -18.65 -3.66 14.27
N THR A 13 -17.89 -2.58 14.08
CA THR A 13 -17.75 -1.90 12.79
C THR A 13 -17.01 -2.77 11.79
N ALA A 14 -15.86 -3.33 12.16
CA ALA A 14 -15.08 -4.24 11.33
C ALA A 14 -15.87 -5.50 10.98
N THR A 15 -16.57 -6.10 11.96
CA THR A 15 -17.42 -7.27 11.74
C THR A 15 -18.57 -6.96 10.78
N ARG A 16 -19.21 -5.78 10.92
CA ARG A 16 -20.26 -5.36 9.99
C ARG A 16 -19.74 -5.14 8.58
N LEU A 17 -18.58 -4.49 8.44
CA LEU A 17 -17.92 -4.29 7.15
C LEU A 17 -17.67 -5.62 6.44
N VAL A 18 -17.10 -6.60 7.14
CA VAL A 18 -16.87 -7.94 6.56
C VAL A 18 -18.20 -8.61 6.21
N ASN A 19 -19.16 -8.66 7.14
CA ASN A 19 -20.43 -9.36 6.92
C ASN A 19 -21.30 -8.76 5.79
N CYS A 20 -21.33 -7.44 5.64
CA CYS A 20 -22.16 -6.79 4.63
C CYS A 20 -21.53 -6.80 3.25
N CYS A 21 -20.20 -6.72 3.22
CA CYS A 21 -19.53 -6.12 2.09
C CYS A 21 -18.37 -6.96 1.58
N TYR A 22 -17.84 -7.90 2.34
CA TYR A 22 -16.80 -8.82 1.84
C TYR A 22 -17.43 -9.97 1.04
N ASN A 23 -17.00 -10.15 -0.20
CA ASN A 23 -17.43 -11.25 -1.06
C ASN A 23 -16.36 -12.34 -1.08
N GLU A 24 -16.57 -13.42 -0.32
CA GLU A 24 -15.64 -14.55 -0.19
C GLU A 24 -15.35 -15.30 -1.51
N SER A 25 -16.25 -15.22 -2.50
CA SER A 25 -15.98 -15.83 -3.82
C SER A 25 -14.93 -15.06 -4.60
N SER A 26 -14.89 -13.73 -4.45
CA SER A 26 -13.95 -12.83 -5.13
C SER A 26 -12.74 -12.42 -4.27
N GLY A 27 -12.86 -12.51 -2.95
CA GLY A 27 -11.87 -11.96 -2.02
C GLY A 27 -11.85 -10.43 -1.94
N LEU A 28 -12.88 -9.76 -2.47
CA LEU A 28 -12.97 -8.29 -2.58
C LEU A 28 -14.21 -7.75 -1.88
N TRP A 29 -14.23 -6.45 -1.64
CA TRP A 29 -15.38 -5.75 -1.07
C TRP A 29 -16.32 -5.23 -2.16
N ILE A 30 -17.62 -5.42 -1.96
CA ILE A 30 -18.66 -4.99 -2.91
C ILE A 30 -18.74 -3.46 -2.96
N ASN A 31 -19.05 -2.93 -4.14
CA ASN A 31 -19.17 -1.49 -4.41
C ASN A 31 -17.89 -0.68 -4.16
N GLU A 32 -16.74 -1.33 -4.10
CA GLU A 32 -15.43 -0.68 -4.03
C GLU A 32 -14.72 -0.71 -5.39
N LEU A 33 -13.94 0.34 -5.66
CA LEU A 33 -12.88 0.30 -6.66
C LEU A 33 -11.70 -0.52 -6.14
N ALA A 34 -10.90 -1.06 -7.05
CA ALA A 34 -9.79 -1.94 -6.71
C ALA A 34 -8.82 -1.34 -5.67
N TRP A 35 -8.45 -0.07 -5.77
CA TRP A 35 -7.58 0.59 -4.80
C TRP A 35 -8.22 0.75 -3.41
N GLN A 36 -9.54 0.96 -3.35
CA GLN A 36 -10.28 1.08 -2.09
C GLN A 36 -10.19 -0.24 -1.32
N SER A 37 -10.27 -1.38 -2.02
CA SER A 37 -10.11 -2.70 -1.41
C SER A 37 -8.70 -2.94 -0.85
N GLY A 38 -7.66 -2.39 -1.49
CA GLY A 38 -6.30 -2.40 -0.91
C GLY A 38 -6.23 -1.63 0.42
N ASN A 39 -6.83 -0.43 0.46
CA ASN A 39 -6.93 0.37 1.69
C ASN A 39 -7.81 -0.28 2.77
N THR A 40 -8.91 -0.95 2.37
CA THR A 40 -9.77 -1.72 3.28
C THR A 40 -9.02 -2.91 3.87
N LEU A 41 -8.20 -3.61 3.07
CA LEU A 41 -7.33 -4.68 3.55
C LEU A 41 -6.33 -4.17 4.60
N GLU A 42 -5.64 -3.06 4.34
CA GLU A 42 -4.71 -2.45 5.31
C GLU A 42 -5.44 -2.06 6.61
N THR A 43 -6.62 -1.45 6.49
CA THR A 43 -7.44 -1.03 7.64
C THR A 43 -7.83 -2.23 8.51
N LEU A 44 -8.29 -3.33 7.91
CA LEU A 44 -8.61 -4.55 8.62
C LEU A 44 -7.37 -5.21 9.24
N ALA A 45 -6.23 -5.17 8.56
CA ALA A 45 -4.97 -5.67 9.10
C ALA A 45 -4.51 -4.89 10.33
N ASN A 46 -4.56 -3.56 10.30
CA ASN A 46 -4.32 -2.72 11.47
C ASN A 46 -5.28 -3.06 12.62
N PHE A 47 -6.57 -3.21 12.33
CA PHE A 47 -7.59 -3.58 13.31
C PHE A 47 -7.29 -4.95 13.95
N VAL A 48 -6.97 -5.98 13.15
CA VAL A 48 -6.63 -7.32 13.65
C VAL A 48 -5.36 -7.30 14.50
N SER A 49 -4.33 -6.53 14.12
CA SER A 49 -3.11 -6.36 14.92
C SER A 49 -3.39 -5.76 16.31
N LEU A 50 -4.33 -4.81 16.40
CA LEU A 50 -4.65 -4.13 17.66
C LEU A 50 -5.53 -4.96 18.59
N LEU A 51 -6.54 -5.66 18.05
CA LEU A 51 -7.56 -6.34 18.85
C LEU A 51 -7.49 -7.87 18.82
N ASN A 52 -6.55 -8.45 18.07
CA ASN A 52 -6.41 -9.90 17.91
C ASN A 52 -7.72 -10.58 17.44
N SER A 53 -8.41 -9.97 16.48
CA SER A 53 -9.74 -10.39 16.01
C SER A 53 -9.73 -11.71 15.22
N SER A 54 -10.89 -12.39 15.18
CA SER A 54 -11.14 -13.57 14.35
C SER A 54 -11.25 -13.25 12.86
N LEU A 55 -11.38 -11.98 12.48
CA LEU A 55 -11.44 -11.53 11.08
C LEU A 55 -10.15 -11.74 10.29
N ARG A 56 -9.07 -12.23 10.92
CA ARG A 56 -7.79 -12.56 10.27
C ARG A 56 -7.92 -13.46 9.03
N TYR A 57 -8.97 -14.30 8.98
CA TYR A 57 -9.20 -15.22 7.87
C TYR A 57 -9.38 -14.50 6.53
N VAL A 58 -9.85 -13.24 6.56
CA VAL A 58 -10.03 -12.37 5.39
C VAL A 58 -8.72 -12.22 4.61
N PHE A 59 -7.57 -12.14 5.28
CA PHE A 59 -6.28 -11.95 4.59
C PHE A 59 -5.94 -13.15 3.71
N TYR A 60 -6.10 -14.36 4.24
CA TYR A 60 -5.84 -15.58 3.48
C TYR A 60 -6.86 -15.76 2.35
N GLN A 61 -8.15 -15.52 2.63
CA GLN A 61 -9.20 -15.62 1.62
C GLN A 61 -8.98 -14.63 0.47
N THR A 62 -8.65 -13.37 0.77
CA THR A 62 -8.31 -12.38 -0.25
C THR A 62 -7.08 -12.83 -1.02
N PHE A 63 -6.03 -13.30 -0.34
CA PHE A 63 -4.78 -13.69 -0.98
C PHE A 63 -4.95 -14.82 -2.02
N ILE A 64 -5.79 -15.82 -1.74
CA ILE A 64 -6.00 -16.95 -2.67
C ILE A 64 -6.96 -16.61 -3.82
N LYS A 65 -7.72 -15.51 -3.72
CA LYS A 65 -8.68 -15.07 -4.74
C LYS A 65 -8.15 -13.94 -5.62
N THR A 66 -7.08 -13.28 -5.20
CA THR A 66 -6.46 -12.18 -5.92
C THR A 66 -5.03 -12.50 -6.32
N ASP A 67 -4.52 -11.76 -7.31
CA ASP A 67 -3.12 -11.81 -7.73
C ASP A 67 -2.43 -10.46 -7.45
N MET A 68 -1.21 -10.28 -7.99
CA MET A 68 -0.46 -9.04 -7.83
C MET A 68 -1.00 -7.85 -8.66
N PHE A 69 -1.92 -8.10 -9.59
CA PHE A 69 -2.52 -7.09 -10.47
C PHE A 69 -3.92 -6.67 -10.03
N VAL A 70 -4.39 -7.17 -8.88
CA VAL A 70 -5.71 -6.90 -8.32
C VAL A 70 -6.04 -5.40 -8.21
N GLY A 71 -5.02 -4.54 -8.08
CA GLY A 71 -5.18 -3.09 -8.05
C GLY A 71 -5.73 -2.49 -9.35
N GLY A 72 -5.54 -3.12 -10.51
CA GLY A 72 -5.95 -2.55 -11.79
C GLY A 72 -4.76 -2.30 -12.69
N VAL A 73 -4.61 -1.07 -13.20
CA VAL A 73 -3.59 -0.74 -14.22
C VAL A 73 -2.61 0.35 -13.79
N CYS A 74 -2.99 1.17 -12.81
CA CYS A 74 -2.16 2.27 -12.34
C CYS A 74 -1.29 1.84 -11.15
N TYR A 75 -0.15 2.51 -11.00
CA TYR A 75 0.85 2.12 -10.02
C TYR A 75 0.47 2.51 -8.59
N ASP A 76 -0.36 3.53 -8.38
CA ASP A 76 -0.95 3.82 -7.07
C ASP A 76 -1.90 2.68 -6.64
N ASP A 77 -2.73 2.19 -7.56
CA ASP A 77 -3.64 1.08 -7.24
C ASP A 77 -2.87 -0.14 -6.73
N TYR A 78 -1.76 -0.49 -7.39
CA TYR A 78 -0.87 -1.56 -6.93
C TYR A 78 -0.31 -1.29 -5.53
N GLN A 79 0.09 -0.05 -5.26
CA GLN A 79 0.73 0.30 -4.00
C GLN A 79 -0.23 0.34 -2.81
N TRP A 80 -1.52 0.62 -3.01
CA TRP A 80 -2.53 0.43 -1.96
C TRP A 80 -2.60 -1.03 -1.50
N TRP A 81 -2.56 -1.97 -2.44
CA TRP A 81 -2.52 -3.40 -2.12
C TRP A 81 -1.20 -3.82 -1.48
N LEU A 82 -0.08 -3.25 -1.93
CA LEU A 82 1.22 -3.46 -1.32
C LEU A 82 1.20 -3.13 0.17
N LEU A 83 0.72 -1.94 0.56
CA LEU A 83 0.63 -1.55 1.97
C LEU A 83 -0.27 -2.50 2.76
N GLY A 84 -1.40 -2.89 2.17
CA GLY A 84 -2.29 -3.91 2.72
C GLY A 84 -1.59 -5.23 2.99
N TRP A 85 -0.77 -5.73 2.07
CA TRP A 85 -0.04 -6.99 2.22
C TRP A 85 1.08 -6.92 3.26
N ILE A 86 1.80 -5.80 3.36
CA ILE A 86 2.78 -5.60 4.46
C ILE A 86 2.07 -5.66 5.80
N GLN A 87 0.96 -4.95 5.95
CA GLN A 87 0.25 -4.92 7.22
C GLN A 87 -0.45 -6.24 7.52
N ALA A 88 -0.94 -6.96 6.51
CA ALA A 88 -1.49 -8.30 6.66
C ALA A 88 -0.42 -9.28 7.18
N TYR A 89 0.83 -9.22 6.68
CA TYR A 89 1.95 -9.99 7.24
C TYR A 89 2.21 -9.66 8.71
N ASN A 90 2.13 -8.39 9.09
CA ASN A 90 2.29 -7.98 10.50
C ASN A 90 1.16 -8.51 11.41
N ALA A 91 -0.05 -8.64 10.87
CA ALA A 91 -1.22 -9.12 11.61
C ALA A 91 -1.33 -10.65 11.67
N ASP A 92 -0.95 -11.32 10.59
CA ASP A 92 -0.97 -12.78 10.39
C ASP A 92 0.29 -13.17 9.59
N PRO A 93 1.36 -13.65 10.26
CA PRO A 93 2.71 -13.86 9.67
C PRO A 93 2.84 -14.95 8.59
N ASN A 94 2.00 -14.93 7.57
CA ASN A 94 2.14 -15.70 6.35
C ASN A 94 3.12 -14.99 5.40
N ILE A 95 4.31 -15.57 5.24
CA ILE A 95 5.39 -14.97 4.44
C ILE A 95 5.00 -14.65 2.99
N ASN A 96 4.00 -15.36 2.44
CA ASN A 96 3.53 -15.11 1.08
C ASN A 96 2.90 -13.71 0.90
N TYR A 97 2.33 -13.13 1.95
CA TYR A 97 1.84 -11.74 1.91
C TYR A 97 3.00 -10.78 1.70
N LEU A 98 4.09 -10.97 2.46
CA LEU A 98 5.28 -10.14 2.35
C LEU A 98 5.99 -10.29 1.00
N TYR A 99 6.07 -11.52 0.46
CA TYR A 99 6.57 -11.74 -0.89
C TYR A 99 5.70 -11.05 -1.95
N ARG A 100 4.37 -11.13 -1.86
CA ARG A 100 3.47 -10.41 -2.77
C ARG A 100 3.65 -8.89 -2.69
N ALA A 101 3.84 -8.34 -1.49
CA ALA A 101 4.16 -6.91 -1.33
C ALA A 101 5.49 -6.55 -2.02
N ALA A 102 6.52 -7.38 -1.87
CA ALA A 102 7.82 -7.16 -2.50
C ALA A 102 7.77 -7.26 -4.03
N ASP A 103 7.04 -8.22 -4.58
CA ASP A 103 6.85 -8.37 -6.03
C ASP A 103 6.15 -7.15 -6.63
N ILE A 104 5.09 -6.65 -5.95
CA ILE A 104 4.41 -5.43 -6.37
C ILE A 104 5.36 -4.22 -6.29
N TYR A 105 6.15 -4.12 -5.22
CA TYR A 105 7.12 -3.04 -5.05
C TYR A 105 8.14 -3.01 -6.21
N ASP A 106 8.71 -4.17 -6.54
CA ASP A 106 9.69 -4.29 -7.62
C ASP A 106 9.10 -3.86 -8.96
N ILE A 107 7.84 -4.23 -9.26
CA ILE A 107 7.14 -3.78 -10.48
C ILE A 107 7.05 -2.25 -10.53
N VAL A 108 6.70 -1.59 -9.41
CA VAL A 108 6.59 -0.13 -9.35
C VAL A 108 7.97 0.51 -9.49
N ALA A 109 8.96 0.05 -8.74
CA ALA A 109 10.33 0.58 -8.77
C ALA A 109 10.95 0.48 -10.17
N GLU A 110 10.78 -0.66 -10.86
CA GLU A 110 11.35 -0.92 -12.17
C GLU A 110 10.62 -0.20 -13.31
N LYS A 111 9.29 -0.14 -13.26
CA LYS A 111 8.49 0.31 -14.42
C LYS A 111 7.97 1.73 -14.28
N ALA A 112 7.90 2.28 -13.07
CA ALA A 112 7.24 3.56 -12.85
C ALA A 112 8.20 4.70 -12.50
N TRP A 113 9.34 4.42 -11.85
CA TRP A 113 10.39 5.42 -11.68
C TRP A 113 11.01 5.78 -13.03
N ASN A 114 10.98 7.04 -13.42
CA ASN A 114 11.68 7.53 -14.62
C ASN A 114 12.02 9.01 -14.52
N THR A 115 13.07 9.43 -15.24
CA THR A 115 13.55 10.81 -15.30
C THR A 115 13.15 11.53 -16.60
N THR A 116 12.27 10.94 -17.41
CA THR A 116 11.83 11.54 -18.68
C THR A 116 11.04 12.83 -18.45
N THR A 117 10.36 12.92 -17.30
CA THR A 117 9.65 14.12 -16.84
C THR A 117 9.97 14.35 -15.37
N CYS A 118 9.98 15.62 -14.95
CA CYS A 118 10.15 16.04 -13.56
C CYS A 118 11.44 15.53 -12.89
N ASP A 119 12.49 15.20 -13.66
CA ASP A 119 13.80 14.71 -13.17
C ASP A 119 13.77 13.49 -12.23
N GLY A 120 12.65 12.75 -12.18
CA GLY A 120 12.49 11.57 -11.32
C GLY A 120 11.03 11.29 -10.94
N GLY A 121 10.87 10.57 -9.84
CA GLY A 121 9.57 10.21 -9.26
C GLY A 121 8.91 9.01 -9.96
N ILE A 122 7.91 8.48 -9.30
CA ILE A 122 7.02 7.43 -9.76
C ILE A 122 5.89 8.02 -10.61
N GLN A 123 5.77 7.53 -11.84
CA GLN A 123 4.63 7.87 -12.70
C GLN A 123 3.35 7.19 -12.23
N TRP A 124 2.22 7.86 -12.42
CA TRP A 124 0.93 7.38 -11.93
C TRP A 124 0.45 6.11 -12.65
N CYS A 125 0.48 6.09 -13.99
CA CYS A 125 0.02 4.94 -14.79
C CYS A 125 0.97 4.69 -15.97
N PRO A 126 1.02 3.46 -16.53
CA PRO A 126 1.90 3.13 -17.66
C PRO A 126 1.70 3.99 -18.92
N THR A 127 0.50 4.56 -19.10
CA THR A 127 0.11 5.31 -20.30
C THR A 127 0.27 6.82 -20.16
N ASN A 128 0.68 7.32 -19.00
CA ASN A 128 0.77 8.76 -18.73
C ASN A 128 1.98 9.07 -17.84
N LEU A 129 2.80 10.04 -18.27
CA LEU A 129 3.99 10.49 -17.56
C LEU A 129 3.68 11.39 -16.34
N TYR A 130 2.41 11.62 -16.01
CA TYR A 130 1.98 12.37 -14.84
C TYR A 130 2.56 11.78 -13.54
N LYS A 131 3.21 12.63 -12.75
CA LYS A 131 3.68 12.29 -11.39
C LYS A 131 2.67 12.88 -10.41
N ASN A 132 2.03 12.07 -9.57
CA ASN A 132 1.10 12.59 -8.55
C ASN A 132 1.59 12.27 -7.14
N ALA A 133 1.16 13.08 -6.17
CA ALA A 133 1.57 12.92 -4.78
C ALA A 133 1.26 11.52 -4.27
N ILE A 134 0.04 11.01 -4.52
CA ILE A 134 -0.38 9.73 -3.96
C ILE A 134 0.52 8.57 -4.39
N THR A 135 0.89 8.45 -5.68
CA THR A 135 1.74 7.35 -6.15
C THR A 135 3.13 7.41 -5.52
N ASN A 136 3.66 8.61 -5.31
CA ASN A 136 5.01 8.84 -4.80
C ASN A 136 5.09 8.69 -3.27
N GLU A 137 4.10 9.21 -2.54
CA GLU A 137 4.02 9.05 -1.08
C GLU A 137 3.77 7.59 -0.68
N LEU A 138 2.95 6.86 -1.44
CA LEU A 138 2.79 5.41 -1.26
C LEU A 138 4.12 4.66 -1.48
N PHE A 139 4.91 5.08 -2.48
CA PHE A 139 6.20 4.46 -2.76
C PHE A 139 7.21 4.74 -1.64
N LEU A 140 7.27 5.99 -1.17
CA LEU A 140 8.09 6.37 -0.03
C LEU A 140 7.71 5.58 1.23
N LEU A 141 6.41 5.54 1.56
CA LEU A 141 5.91 4.85 2.74
C LEU A 141 6.18 3.34 2.68
N SER A 142 5.94 2.72 1.52
CA SER A 142 6.19 1.30 1.33
C SER A 142 7.68 0.95 1.38
N SER A 143 8.55 1.79 0.83
CA SER A 143 10.00 1.67 0.96
C SER A 143 10.42 1.61 2.43
N MET A 144 9.93 2.56 3.24
CA MET A 144 10.22 2.59 4.67
C MET A 144 9.67 1.37 5.42
N ARG A 145 8.47 0.91 5.06
CA ARG A 145 7.84 -0.26 5.70
C ARG A 145 8.47 -1.60 5.30
N LEU A 146 9.04 -1.71 4.10
CA LEU A 146 9.74 -2.92 3.63
C LEU A 146 11.19 -3.01 4.11
N TYR A 147 11.82 -1.88 4.46
CA TYR A 147 13.21 -1.84 4.90
C TYR A 147 13.60 -2.89 5.97
N PRO A 148 12.82 -3.10 7.06
CA PRO A 148 13.14 -4.12 8.05
C PRO A 148 13.18 -5.56 7.51
N TYR A 149 12.59 -5.81 6.34
CA TYR A 149 12.44 -7.13 5.74
C TYR A 149 13.38 -7.38 4.56
N ALA A 150 14.27 -6.43 4.23
CA ALA A 150 15.12 -6.51 3.03
C ALA A 150 15.86 -7.85 2.90
N ILE A 151 16.54 -8.28 3.96
CA ILE A 151 17.29 -9.55 3.97
C ILE A 151 16.37 -10.77 3.84
N LEU A 152 15.21 -10.75 4.52
CA LEU A 152 14.22 -11.83 4.44
C LEU A 152 13.65 -11.98 3.01
N LEU A 153 13.55 -10.87 2.30
CA LEU A 153 13.11 -10.79 0.90
C LEU A 153 14.24 -11.03 -0.11
N GLY A 154 15.44 -11.40 0.35
CA GLY A 154 16.58 -11.68 -0.54
C GLY A 154 17.17 -10.43 -1.20
N LYS A 155 16.89 -9.23 -0.68
CA LYS A 155 17.44 -7.95 -1.15
C LYS A 155 18.65 -7.55 -0.31
N PRO A 156 19.56 -6.71 -0.84
CA PRO A 156 20.55 -6.02 -0.01
C PRO A 156 19.90 -5.30 1.17
N SER A 157 20.54 -5.27 2.35
CA SER A 157 19.95 -4.70 3.57
C SER A 157 19.52 -3.24 3.43
N THR A 158 20.15 -2.48 2.53
CA THR A 158 19.84 -1.06 2.28
C THR A 158 18.85 -0.84 1.14
N TYR A 159 18.46 -1.88 0.38
CA TYR A 159 17.72 -1.73 -0.89
C TYR A 159 16.50 -0.80 -0.78
N TYR A 160 15.62 -1.05 0.19
CA TYR A 160 14.43 -0.22 0.40
C TYR A 160 14.75 1.14 1.04
N LEU A 161 15.80 1.24 1.87
CA LEU A 161 16.25 2.51 2.43
C LEU A 161 16.80 3.44 1.34
N ASP A 162 17.59 2.90 0.42
CA ASP A 162 18.18 3.65 -0.69
C ASP A 162 17.07 4.22 -1.59
N TRP A 163 16.01 3.44 -1.84
CA TRP A 163 14.82 3.92 -2.53
C TRP A 163 14.04 4.97 -1.74
N ALA A 164 13.82 4.78 -0.44
CA ALA A 164 13.13 5.77 0.39
C ALA A 164 13.85 7.13 0.37
N LEU A 165 15.19 7.12 0.50
CA LEU A 165 16.00 8.34 0.45
C LEU A 165 15.96 9.00 -0.93
N LYS A 166 16.04 8.20 -2.00
CA LYS A 166 15.95 8.68 -3.38
C LYS A 166 14.59 9.31 -3.69
N GLU A 167 13.51 8.66 -3.26
CA GLU A 167 12.14 9.16 -3.42
C GLU A 167 11.94 10.45 -2.62
N TRP A 168 12.33 10.47 -1.34
CA TRP A 168 12.23 11.67 -0.51
C TRP A 168 12.99 12.86 -1.09
N GLN A 169 14.24 12.63 -1.53
CA GLN A 169 15.05 13.69 -2.14
C GLN A 169 14.37 14.24 -3.40
N TRP A 170 13.76 13.40 -4.23
CA TRP A 170 12.98 13.88 -5.36
C TRP A 170 11.72 14.62 -4.94
N PHE A 171 10.95 14.08 -3.99
CA PHE A 171 9.69 14.65 -3.53
C PHE A 171 9.89 16.07 -2.95
N GLU A 172 10.92 16.27 -2.14
CA GLU A 172 11.29 17.56 -1.55
C GLU A 172 11.75 18.59 -2.61
N ASN A 173 12.43 18.15 -3.67
CA ASN A 173 13.02 19.04 -4.68
C ASN A 173 12.18 19.23 -5.96
N SER A 174 11.16 18.41 -6.18
CA SER A 174 10.36 18.36 -7.42
C SER A 174 9.29 19.45 -7.53
N GLY A 175 8.99 20.15 -6.43
CA GLY A 175 7.85 21.06 -6.34
C GLY A 175 6.53 20.39 -5.92
N MET A 176 6.57 19.12 -5.48
CA MET A 176 5.43 18.48 -4.79
C MET A 176 5.10 19.22 -3.49
N ILE A 177 6.12 19.62 -2.71
CA ILE A 177 5.93 20.47 -1.53
C ILE A 177 5.99 21.94 -1.97
N LYS A 178 4.89 22.67 -1.79
CA LYS A 178 4.83 24.10 -2.09
C LYS A 178 5.46 24.92 -0.98
N SER A 179 5.72 26.20 -1.27
CA SER A 179 6.29 27.15 -0.30
C SER A 179 5.42 27.42 0.93
N ASP A 180 4.13 27.09 0.86
CA ASP A 180 3.17 27.14 1.97
C ASP A 180 3.01 25.79 2.69
N TYR A 181 3.89 24.83 2.41
CA TYR A 181 3.89 23.47 2.96
C TYR A 181 2.68 22.61 2.57
N MET A 182 1.85 23.04 1.62
CA MET A 182 0.84 22.17 1.03
C MET A 182 1.43 21.26 -0.04
N ILE A 183 0.90 20.04 -0.13
CA ILE A 183 1.27 19.07 -1.17
C ILE A 183 0.48 19.36 -2.46
N ASN A 184 1.18 19.39 -3.59
CA ASN A 184 0.58 19.48 -4.91
C ASN A 184 0.00 18.12 -5.32
N ASP A 185 -1.16 18.11 -5.98
CA ASP A 185 -1.76 16.86 -6.47
C ASP A 185 -0.82 16.14 -7.45
N GLY A 186 -0.13 16.90 -8.31
CA GLY A 186 0.91 16.35 -9.16
C GLY A 186 1.55 17.33 -10.13
N LEU A 187 2.49 16.79 -10.91
CA LEU A 187 3.39 17.49 -11.81
C LEU A 187 3.26 16.91 -13.22
N LYS A 188 3.23 17.80 -14.22
CA LYS A 188 3.17 17.43 -15.66
C LYS A 188 4.46 17.78 -16.41
N SER A 189 5.31 18.62 -15.84
CA SER A 189 6.64 18.99 -16.32
C SER A 189 7.51 19.38 -15.12
N ALA A 190 8.83 19.42 -15.35
CA ALA A 190 9.76 20.11 -14.44
C ALA A 190 9.45 21.62 -14.40
#